data_AF-C4K715-F1
#
_entry.id   AF-C4K715-F1
#
_cell.length_a   1.000
_cell.length_b   1.000
_cell.length_c   1.000
_cell.angle_alpha   90.00
_cell.angle_beta   90.00
_cell.angle_gamma   90.00
#
_symmetry.space_group_name_H-M   'P 1'
#
loop_
_entity.id
_entity.type
_entity.pdbx_description
1 polymer ?
#
loop_
_entity_poly.entity_id
_entity_poly.type
_entity_poly.pdbx_seq_one_letter_code
_entity_poly.pdbx_strand_id
1 'polypeptide(L)'
;MDKEWFSAKELIHSPGLPSSTQGINQMARRQGWKHRRRLGVQGKALEYHIDSLPKPILKQLRLKEDAEKYSLNQQDPFTIWIEAYRQLTDSEREKLIAFLFREGIQGLIKRLSND
;
A
#
# COMPACT_ATOMS: atom_id res chain seq x y z
N MET A 1 -0.46 13.45 1.93
CA MET A 1 -1.35 12.65 1.06
C MET A 1 -1.84 13.65 0.05
N ASP A 2 -1.28 13.63 -1.16
CA ASP A 2 -1.63 14.64 -2.17
C ASP A 2 -2.71 14.08 -3.13
N LYS A 3 -2.94 12.75 -3.07
CA LYS A 3 -3.93 12.05 -3.89
C LYS A 3 -5.01 11.40 -3.03
N GLU A 4 -6.23 11.91 -3.16
CA GLU A 4 -7.40 11.45 -2.38
C GLU A 4 -8.37 10.59 -3.20
N TRP A 5 -8.17 10.49 -4.52
CA TRP A 5 -9.10 9.85 -5.46
C TRP A 5 -8.40 8.76 -6.26
N PHE A 6 -8.98 7.56 -6.24
CA PHE A 6 -8.41 6.34 -6.82
C PHE A 6 -9.36 5.71 -7.83
N SER A 7 -8.85 5.35 -9.00
CA SER A 7 -9.62 4.62 -10.01
C SER A 7 -9.75 3.14 -9.64
N ALA A 8 -10.77 2.47 -10.20
CA ALA A 8 -10.92 1.03 -10.01
C ALA A 8 -9.67 0.24 -10.43
N LYS A 9 -8.94 0.71 -11.46
CA LYS A 9 -7.71 0.06 -11.93
C LYS A 9 -6.57 0.13 -10.91
N GLU A 10 -6.48 1.22 -10.17
CA GLU A 10 -5.45 1.42 -9.13
C GLU A 10 -5.74 0.63 -7.86
N LEU A 11 -7.00 0.26 -7.65
CA LEU A 11 -7.42 -0.53 -6.49
C LEU A 11 -7.30 -2.04 -6.74
N ILE A 12 -7.31 -2.49 -8.00
CA ILE A 12 -7.01 -3.88 -8.35
C ILE A 12 -5.59 -4.20 -7.86
N HIS A 13 -5.38 -5.42 -7.41
CA HIS A 13 -4.16 -5.93 -6.76
C HIS A 13 -3.98 -5.55 -5.28
N SER A 14 -4.96 -4.87 -4.67
CA SER A 14 -4.99 -4.74 -3.20
C SER A 14 -5.57 -6.03 -2.58
N PRO A 15 -4.87 -6.74 -1.68
CA PRO A 15 -5.42 -7.88 -0.94
C PRO A 15 -6.75 -7.53 -0.26
N GLY A 16 -7.70 -8.46 -0.38
CA GLY A 16 -9.07 -8.29 0.10
C GLY A 16 -10.00 -7.55 -0.88
N LEU A 17 -9.50 -7.11 -2.03
CA LEU A 17 -10.32 -6.57 -3.12
C LEU A 17 -10.49 -7.56 -4.28
N PRO A 18 -11.58 -7.42 -5.05
CA PRO A 18 -11.73 -8.10 -6.32
C PRO A 18 -10.57 -7.82 -7.28
N SER A 19 -10.16 -8.85 -8.03
CA SER A 19 -9.09 -8.77 -9.02
C SER A 19 -9.50 -8.10 -10.35
N SER A 20 -10.72 -7.56 -10.44
CA SER A 20 -11.24 -6.92 -11.65
C SER A 20 -11.87 -5.57 -11.35
N THR A 21 -11.79 -4.63 -12.31
CA THR A 21 -12.42 -3.31 -12.24
C THR A 21 -13.92 -3.42 -11.98
N GLN A 22 -14.57 -4.41 -12.60
CA GLN A 22 -16.00 -4.68 -12.44
C GLN A 22 -16.33 -5.12 -11.01
N GLY A 23 -15.52 -6.00 -10.41
CA GLY A 23 -15.69 -6.42 -9.03
C GLY A 23 -15.53 -5.25 -8.06
N ILE A 24 -14.52 -4.39 -8.26
CA ILE A 24 -14.34 -3.16 -7.48
C ILE A 24 -15.58 -2.27 -7.57
N ASN A 25 -16.09 -2.01 -8.79
CA ASN A 25 -17.27 -1.19 -8.99
C ASN A 25 -18.52 -1.77 -8.31
N GLN A 26 -18.68 -3.09 -8.32
CA GLN A 26 -19.79 -3.76 -7.64
C GLN A 26 -19.65 -3.64 -6.11
N MET A 27 -18.45 -3.85 -5.58
CA MET A 27 -18.16 -3.69 -4.15
C MET A 27 -18.40 -2.25 -3.70
N ALA A 28 -17.92 -1.26 -4.46
CA ALA A 28 -18.11 0.16 -4.18
C ALA A 28 -19.59 0.55 -4.12
N ARG A 29 -20.43 -0.01 -5.02
CA ARG A 29 -21.88 0.17 -4.97
C ARG A 29 -22.51 -0.48 -3.75
N ARG A 30 -22.10 -1.71 -3.41
CA ARG A 30 -22.62 -2.46 -2.25
C ARG A 30 -22.26 -1.78 -0.92
N GLN A 31 -21.07 -1.21 -0.83
CA GLN A 31 -20.53 -0.60 0.39
C GLN A 31 -20.70 0.93 0.43
N GLY A 32 -21.32 1.54 -0.59
CA GLY A 32 -21.61 2.98 -0.61
C GLY A 32 -20.37 3.87 -0.64
N TRP A 33 -19.35 3.50 -1.43
CA TRP A 33 -18.12 4.30 -1.50
C TRP A 33 -18.39 5.69 -2.11
N LYS A 34 -17.73 6.72 -1.57
CA LYS A 34 -17.78 8.09 -2.11
C LYS A 34 -17.10 8.06 -3.48
N HIS A 35 -17.81 8.48 -4.52
CA HIS A 35 -17.29 8.44 -5.89
C HIS A 35 -17.49 9.75 -6.64
N ARG A 36 -16.61 10.05 -7.59
CA ARG A 36 -16.75 11.16 -8.54
C ARG A 36 -16.47 10.71 -9.96
N ARG A 37 -16.88 11.52 -10.95
CA ARG A 37 -16.43 11.35 -12.33
C ARG A 37 -14.99 11.82 -12.44
N ARG A 38 -14.17 11.03 -13.14
CA ARG A 38 -12.79 11.39 -13.45
C ARG A 38 -12.76 12.60 -14.38
N LEU A 39 -11.99 13.62 -14.01
CA LEU A 39 -11.83 14.83 -14.82
C LEU A 39 -10.84 14.57 -15.97
N GLY A 40 -11.09 15.17 -17.13
CA GLY A 40 -10.16 15.15 -18.27
C GLY A 40 -10.09 13.85 -19.07
N VAL A 41 -11.07 12.94 -18.91
CA VAL A 41 -11.10 11.66 -19.64
C VAL A 41 -12.40 11.51 -20.42
N GLN A 42 -12.30 11.06 -21.67
CA GLN A 42 -13.45 10.79 -22.52
C GLN A 42 -14.16 9.51 -22.05
N GLY A 43 -15.26 9.63 -21.30
CA GLY A 43 -16.09 8.51 -20.85
C GLY A 43 -16.67 8.65 -19.44
N LYS A 44 -17.43 7.64 -19.00
CA LYS A 44 -18.04 7.55 -17.64
C LYS A 44 -17.09 6.91 -16.62
N ALA A 45 -15.82 7.29 -16.62
CA ALA A 45 -14.86 6.75 -15.65
C ALA A 45 -15.13 7.32 -14.24
N LEU A 46 -15.14 6.45 -13.24
CA LEU A 46 -15.34 6.81 -11.83
C LEU A 46 -14.04 6.68 -11.04
N GLU A 47 -13.88 7.56 -10.05
CA GLU A 47 -12.86 7.50 -9.00
C GLU A 47 -13.54 7.42 -7.64
N TYR A 48 -12.87 6.79 -6.67
CA TYR A 48 -13.34 6.57 -5.31
C TYR A 48 -12.47 7.32 -4.31
N HIS A 49 -13.10 7.96 -3.32
CA HIS A 49 -12.41 8.74 -2.30
C HIS A 49 -11.77 7.83 -1.25
N ILE A 50 -10.56 8.17 -0.83
CA ILE A 50 -9.77 7.40 0.13
C ILE A 50 -10.52 7.08 1.43
N ASP A 51 -11.21 8.05 2.03
CA ASP A 51 -11.99 7.86 3.27
C ASP A 51 -13.09 6.80 3.20
N SER A 52 -13.52 6.44 2.00
CA SER A 52 -14.57 5.44 1.79
C SER A 52 -14.04 4.06 1.44
N LEU A 53 -12.72 3.90 1.35
CA LEU A 53 -12.07 2.63 1.09
C LEU A 53 -11.94 1.78 2.37
N PRO A 54 -12.02 0.45 2.27
CA PRO A 54 -11.74 -0.45 3.39
C PRO A 54 -10.37 -0.21 4.05
N LYS A 55 -10.31 -0.33 5.39
CA LYS A 55 -9.10 -0.13 6.21
C LYS A 55 -7.84 -0.88 5.71
N PRO A 56 -7.92 -2.15 5.26
CA PRO A 56 -6.74 -2.85 4.74
C PRO A 56 -6.09 -2.12 3.56
N ILE A 57 -6.89 -1.51 2.68
CA ILE A 57 -6.44 -0.81 1.48
C ILE A 57 -5.81 0.53 1.87
N LEU A 58 -6.40 1.24 2.84
CA LEU A 58 -5.81 2.47 3.38
C LEU A 58 -4.40 2.25 3.90
N LYS A 59 -4.17 1.14 4.61
CA LYS A 59 -2.84 0.78 5.11
C LYS A 59 -1.85 0.56 3.97
N GLN A 60 -2.25 -0.13 2.91
CA GLN A 60 -1.39 -0.39 1.76
C GLN A 60 -1.12 0.85 0.90
N LEU A 61 -2.14 1.67 0.65
CA LEU A 61 -1.97 2.92 -0.09
C LEU A 61 -1.00 3.86 0.63
N ARG A 62 -1.06 3.90 1.98
CA ARG A 62 -0.07 4.62 2.80
C ARG A 62 1.33 4.03 2.68
N LEU A 63 1.47 2.70 2.82
CA LEU A 63 2.77 2.04 2.67
C LEU A 63 3.39 2.27 1.28
N LYS A 64 2.57 2.28 0.23
CA LYS A 64 3.01 2.55 -1.14
C LYS A 64 3.41 4.01 -1.34
N GLU A 65 2.63 4.97 -0.82
CA GLU A 65 3.03 6.38 -0.83
C GLU A 65 4.34 6.59 -0.05
N ASP A 66 4.51 5.92 1.08
CA ASP A 66 5.72 6.03 1.88
C ASP A 66 6.91 5.44 1.11
N ALA A 67 6.76 4.25 0.51
CA ALA A 67 7.76 3.65 -0.39
C ALA A 67 8.12 4.55 -1.59
N GLU A 68 7.14 5.21 -2.20
CA GLU A 68 7.35 6.15 -3.31
C GLU A 68 8.05 7.43 -2.82
N LYS A 69 7.71 7.97 -1.65
CA LYS A 69 8.46 9.10 -1.03
C LYS A 69 9.90 8.72 -0.71
N TYR A 70 10.12 7.50 -0.22
CA TYR A 70 11.47 6.97 0.02
C TYR A 70 12.26 6.77 -1.29
N SER A 71 11.57 6.55 -2.42
CA SER A 71 12.22 6.40 -3.74
C SER A 71 12.46 7.74 -4.45
N LEU A 72 11.61 8.75 -4.20
CA LEU A 72 11.68 10.08 -4.81
C LEU A 72 12.65 11.01 -4.09
N ASN A 73 12.77 10.89 -2.77
CA ASN A 73 13.88 11.47 -2.04
C ASN A 73 15.09 10.57 -2.28
N GLN A 74 16.16 11.09 -2.88
CA GLN A 74 17.47 10.43 -3.04
C GLN A 74 18.16 10.14 -1.69
N GLN A 75 17.41 9.74 -0.67
CA GLN A 75 17.97 9.35 0.60
C GLN A 75 18.67 8.02 0.44
N ASP A 76 19.89 8.00 0.94
CA ASP A 76 20.72 6.81 1.02
C ASP A 76 19.88 5.64 1.57
N PRO A 77 19.79 4.50 0.86
CA PRO A 77 18.96 3.35 1.24
C PRO A 77 19.15 2.88 2.69
N PHE A 78 20.32 3.13 3.27
CA PHE A 78 20.61 2.87 4.67
C PHE A 78 19.79 3.75 5.63
N THR A 79 19.55 5.01 5.27
CA THR A 79 18.72 5.95 6.04
C THR A 79 17.27 5.45 6.12
N ILE A 80 16.74 4.94 5.02
CA ILE A 80 15.39 4.35 4.98
C ILE A 80 15.31 3.12 5.89
N TRP A 81 16.34 2.28 5.87
CA TRP A 81 16.46 1.13 6.77
C TRP A 81 16.49 1.52 8.25
N ILE A 82 17.22 2.58 8.59
CA ILE A 82 17.29 3.11 9.96
C ILE A 82 15.93 3.65 10.41
N GLU A 83 15.25 4.44 9.57
CA GLU A 83 13.94 4.99 9.90
C GLU A 83 12.86 3.90 10.02
N ALA A 84 12.88 2.90 9.14
CA ALA A 84 12.01 1.74 9.25
C ALA A 84 12.24 0.97 10.57
N TYR A 85 13.50 0.74 10.95
CA TYR A 85 13.85 0.12 12.22
C TYR A 85 13.39 0.95 13.43
N ARG A 86 13.46 2.28 13.34
CA ARG A 86 13.01 3.20 14.40
C ARG A 86 11.51 3.13 14.66
N GLN A 87 10.70 2.82 13.66
CA GLN A 87 9.24 2.71 13.80
C GLN A 87 8.78 1.41 14.46
N LEU A 88 9.64 0.40 14.55
CA LEU A 88 9.34 -0.85 15.24
C LEU A 88 9.28 -0.65 16.76
N THR A 89 8.34 -1.33 17.41
CA THR A 89 8.30 -1.48 18.87
C THR A 89 9.49 -2.32 19.36
N ASP A 90 9.82 -2.24 20.65
CA ASP A 90 10.94 -3.00 21.22
C ASP A 90 10.81 -4.50 20.98
N SER A 91 9.60 -5.06 21.14
CA SER A 91 9.34 -6.49 20.87
C SER A 91 9.51 -6.86 19.39
N GLU A 92 9.15 -5.96 18.46
CA GLU A 92 9.36 -6.18 17.03
C GLU A 92 10.84 -6.09 16.65
N ARG A 93 11.58 -5.15 17.25
CA ARG A 93 13.04 -5.05 17.07
C ARG A 93 13.75 -6.30 17.57
N GLU A 94 13.40 -6.80 18.75
CA GLU A 94 13.95 -8.05 19.29
C GLU A 94 13.71 -9.23 18.36
N LYS A 95 12.49 -9.38 17.84
CA LYS A 95 12.15 -10.45 16.89
C LYS A 95 12.94 -10.33 15.59
N LEU A 96 13.08 -9.12 15.05
CA LEU A 96 13.85 -8.87 13.84
C LEU A 96 15.33 -9.19 14.05
N ILE A 97 15.92 -8.74 15.15
CA ILE A 97 17.32 -9.04 15.49
C ILE A 97 17.53 -10.54 15.68
N ALA A 98 16.67 -11.20 16.46
CA ALA A 98 16.75 -12.65 16.68
C ALA A 98 16.63 -13.43 15.36
N PHE A 99 15.74 -12.99 14.45
CA PHE A 99 15.61 -13.55 13.12
C PHE A 99 16.90 -13.37 12.30
N LEU A 100 17.46 -12.15 12.27
CA LEU A 100 18.68 -11.85 11.51
C LEU A 100 19.88 -12.67 12.03
N PHE A 101 19.98 -12.89 13.34
CA PHE A 101 21.00 -13.78 13.90
C PHE A 101 20.79 -15.25 13.54
N ARG A 102 19.55 -15.70 13.43
CA ARG A 102 19.22 -17.12 13.17
C ARG A 102 19.27 -17.50 11.70
N GLU A 103 18.75 -16.65 10.82
CA GLU A 103 18.56 -16.95 9.38
C GLU A 103 19.40 -16.05 8.47
N GLY A 104 20.03 -15.01 9.01
CA GLY A 104 20.81 -14.04 8.24
C GLY A 104 19.94 -13.14 7.35
N ILE A 105 20.58 -12.17 6.71
CA ILE A 105 19.90 -11.26 5.77
C ILE A 105 19.37 -12.03 4.54
N GLN A 106 20.03 -13.12 4.15
CA GLN A 106 19.59 -13.98 3.04
C GLN A 106 18.25 -14.67 3.35
N GLY A 107 18.02 -15.07 4.61
CA GLY A 107 16.72 -15.58 5.05
C GLY A 107 15.61 -14.53 4.92
N LEU A 108 15.91 -13.26 5.19
CA LEU A 108 14.96 -12.15 4.99
C LEU A 108 14.62 -11.99 3.51
N ILE A 109 15.63 -11.92 2.63
CA ILE A 109 15.43 -11.75 1.19
C ILE A 109 14.60 -12.89 0.61
N LYS A 110 14.88 -14.14 0.99
CA LYS A 110 14.11 -15.30 0.53
C LYS A 110 12.63 -15.21 0.87
N ARG A 111 12.28 -14.64 2.02
CA ARG A 111 10.87 -14.44 2.45
C ARG A 111 10.21 -13.29 1.70
N LEU A 112 10.96 -12.25 1.33
CA LEU A 112 10.46 -11.13 0.52
C LEU A 112 10.31 -11.49 -0.96
N SER A 113 11.03 -12.50 -1.46
CA SER A 113 10.96 -12.95 -2.87
C SER A 113 9.88 -14.01 -3.13
N ASN A 114 9.12 -14.42 -2.12
CA ASN A 114 8.14 -15.50 -2.20
C ASN A 114 6.67 -15.03 -2.20
N ASP A 115 6.43 -13.73 -2.43
CA ASP A 115 5.12 -13.11 -2.67
C ASP A 115 4.90 -12.78 -4.16
#